data_AF-A0A7V3QX15-F1
#
_entry.id   AF-A0A7V3QX15-F1
#
_cell.length_a   1.000
_cell.length_b   1.000
_cell.length_c   1.000
_cell.angle_alpha   90.00
_cell.angle_beta   90.00
_cell.angle_gamma   90.00
#
_symmetry.space_group_name_H-M   'P 1'
#
loop_
_entity.id
_entity.type
_entity.pdbx_description
1 polymer ?
#
loop_
_entity_poly.entity_id
_entity_poly.type
_entity_poly.pdbx_seq_one_letter_code
_entity_poly.pdbx_strand_id
1 'polypeptide(L)'
;MAGVSFRCPSCAKSFTLPEGALPAQGARGRCTSCGALLVVHPDGRAHLLDAPAPKAAPGAELTGPAADFRWEVRSQRAGSAAAAGKHTLAELREMILTETLFEDDHARIEGGDWLPVRAYPALMGFFAELVELHRQRHGDEEHCAQHRDREPGWRCPRCKNYLCRDCVKNQPLIEGGAPRYLCAACGTEARPLKKESLRKRIPGLFKKN
;
A
#
# COMPACT_ATOMS: atom_id res chain seq x y z
N MET A 1 -0.87 -27.88 -20.75
CA MET A 1 -0.78 -26.48 -21.20
C MET A 1 -1.01 -25.61 -19.98
N ALA A 2 0.03 -24.94 -19.50
CA ALA A 2 -0.10 -24.03 -18.37
C ALA A 2 -0.89 -22.80 -18.82
N GLY A 3 -1.79 -22.31 -17.97
CA GLY A 3 -2.66 -21.19 -18.28
C GLY A 3 -2.92 -20.40 -17.01
N VAL A 4 -3.11 -19.10 -17.14
CA VAL A 4 -3.41 -18.23 -16.01
C VAL A 4 -4.87 -18.46 -15.62
N SER A 5 -5.08 -19.06 -14.45
CA SER A 5 -6.41 -19.25 -13.89
C SER A 5 -6.77 -18.09 -12.95
N PHE A 6 -7.98 -17.58 -13.08
CA PHE A 6 -8.51 -16.52 -12.22
C PHE A 6 -9.99 -16.74 -11.94
N ARG A 7 -10.52 -16.11 -10.89
CA ARG A 7 -11.95 -16.09 -10.58
C ARG A 7 -12.52 -14.70 -10.79
N CYS A 8 -13.71 -14.62 -11.37
CA CYS A 8 -14.40 -13.34 -11.49
C CYS A 8 -14.79 -12.82 -10.09
N PRO A 9 -14.39 -11.60 -9.69
CA PRO A 9 -14.73 -11.03 -8.38
C PRO A 9 -16.23 -10.80 -8.18
N SER A 10 -17.00 -10.68 -9.27
CA SER A 10 -18.44 -10.42 -9.21
C SER A 10 -19.29 -11.69 -9.10
N CYS A 11 -18.91 -12.79 -9.75
CA CYS A 11 -19.75 -14.02 -9.79
C CYS A 11 -19.01 -15.29 -9.37
N ALA A 12 -17.76 -15.18 -8.90
CA ALA A 12 -16.90 -16.28 -8.46
C ALA A 12 -16.59 -17.38 -9.50
N LYS A 13 -17.06 -17.24 -10.74
CA LYS A 13 -16.79 -18.23 -11.80
C LYS A 13 -15.32 -18.21 -12.21
N SER A 14 -14.75 -19.40 -12.35
CA SER A 14 -13.35 -19.61 -12.75
C SER A 14 -13.18 -19.50 -14.26
N PHE A 15 -12.09 -18.88 -14.68
CA PHE A 15 -11.69 -18.72 -16.06
C PHE A 15 -10.21 -19.10 -16.20
N THR A 16 -9.84 -19.64 -17.36
CA THR A 16 -8.46 -19.97 -17.68
C THR A 16 -8.09 -19.28 -18.99
N LEU A 17 -7.03 -18.48 -18.96
CA LEU A 17 -6.49 -17.83 -20.15
C LEU A 17 -5.19 -18.52 -20.57
N PRO A 18 -4.90 -18.58 -21.89
CA PRO A 18 -3.64 -19.12 -22.37
C PRO A 18 -2.46 -18.28 -21.87
N GLU A 19 -1.37 -18.95 -21.51
CA GLU A 19 -0.12 -18.31 -21.07
C GLU A 19 0.43 -17.42 -22.19
N GLY A 20 0.73 -16.15 -21.88
CA GLY A 20 1.17 -15.14 -22.86
C GLY A 20 0.06 -14.23 -23.41
N ALA A 21 -1.21 -14.47 -23.09
CA ALA A 21 -2.32 -13.59 -23.52
C ALA A 21 -2.41 -12.27 -22.73
N LEU A 22 -1.68 -12.14 -21.62
CA LEU A 22 -1.77 -10.99 -20.71
C LEU A 22 -0.46 -10.19 -20.73
N PRO A 23 -0.50 -8.88 -21.01
CA PRO A 23 0.67 -8.02 -20.87
C PRO A 23 1.01 -7.79 -19.38
N ALA A 24 2.23 -7.34 -19.08
CA ALA A 24 2.71 -7.17 -17.70
C ALA A 24 1.80 -6.27 -16.83
N GLN A 25 1.18 -5.27 -17.44
CA GLN A 25 0.23 -4.36 -16.81
C GLN A 25 -1.18 -4.96 -16.56
N GLY A 26 -1.43 -6.18 -17.02
CA GLY A 26 -2.74 -6.81 -17.03
C GLY A 26 -3.59 -6.42 -18.24
N ALA A 27 -4.56 -7.26 -18.60
CA ALA A 27 -5.50 -7.03 -19.69
C ALA A 27 -6.89 -6.70 -19.14
N ARG A 28 -7.55 -5.73 -19.78
CA ARG A 28 -8.94 -5.40 -19.52
C ARG A 28 -9.83 -6.36 -20.29
N GLY A 29 -10.86 -6.88 -19.63
CA GLY A 29 -11.80 -7.81 -20.23
C GLY A 29 -13.18 -7.70 -19.58
N ARG A 30 -14.14 -8.40 -20.19
CA ARG A 30 -15.49 -8.54 -19.66
C ARG A 30 -15.72 -9.99 -19.26
N CYS A 31 -16.27 -10.23 -18.07
CA CYS A 31 -16.67 -11.57 -17.66
C CYS A 31 -17.79 -12.06 -18.59
N THR A 32 -17.58 -13.18 -19.26
CA THR A 32 -18.59 -13.77 -20.17
C THR A 32 -19.82 -14.30 -19.44
N SER A 33 -19.77 -14.46 -18.12
CA SER A 33 -20.89 -15.01 -17.33
C SER A 33 -21.76 -13.95 -16.66
N CYS A 34 -21.18 -12.82 -16.22
CA CYS A 34 -21.94 -11.76 -15.52
C CYS A 34 -21.82 -10.38 -16.18
N GLY A 35 -21.05 -10.24 -17.25
CA GLY A 35 -20.87 -8.98 -17.96
C GLY A 35 -19.99 -7.94 -17.24
N ALA A 36 -19.46 -8.26 -16.06
CA ALA A 36 -18.63 -7.34 -15.28
C ALA A 36 -17.31 -7.01 -15.99
N LEU A 37 -16.94 -5.72 -16.00
CA LEU A 37 -15.65 -5.25 -16.50
C LEU A 37 -14.56 -5.50 -15.47
N LEU A 38 -13.48 -6.15 -15.87
CA LEU A 38 -12.40 -6.58 -14.99
C LEU A 38 -11.03 -6.42 -15.64
N VAL A 39 -10.00 -6.25 -14.83
CA VAL A 39 -8.60 -6.29 -15.24
C VAL A 39 -8.01 -7.59 -14.71
N VAL A 40 -7.41 -8.41 -15.59
CA VAL A 40 -6.72 -9.66 -15.22
C VAL A 40 -5.22 -9.47 -15.40
N HIS A 41 -4.44 -9.85 -14.38
CA HIS A 41 -2.99 -9.79 -14.40
C HIS A 41 -2.38 -11.16 -14.71
N PRO A 42 -1.13 -11.20 -15.22
CA PRO A 42 -0.44 -12.46 -15.53
C PRO A 42 -0.27 -13.41 -14.33
N ASP A 43 -0.36 -12.88 -13.11
CA ASP A 43 -0.28 -13.64 -11.86
C ASP A 43 -1.64 -14.21 -11.40
N GLY A 44 -2.68 -14.10 -12.23
CA GLY A 44 -4.01 -14.63 -11.92
C GLY A 44 -4.90 -13.70 -11.09
N ARG A 45 -4.44 -12.49 -10.74
CA ARG A 45 -5.28 -11.50 -10.07
C ARG A 45 -6.31 -10.93 -11.02
N ALA A 46 -7.56 -10.78 -10.57
CA ALA A 46 -8.60 -10.05 -11.29
C ALA A 46 -9.29 -9.04 -10.37
N HIS A 47 -9.50 -7.80 -10.84
CA HIS A 47 -10.26 -6.78 -10.11
C HIS A 47 -11.28 -6.10 -11.02
N LEU A 48 -12.39 -5.60 -10.45
CA LEU A 48 -13.43 -4.89 -11.21
C LEU A 48 -12.97 -3.49 -11.58
N LEU A 49 -13.19 -3.10 -12.84
CA LEU A 49 -12.73 -1.82 -13.39
C LEU A 49 -13.56 -0.63 -12.88
N ASP A 50 -14.86 -0.88 -12.69
CA ASP A 50 -15.85 0.07 -12.17
C ASP A 50 -16.47 -0.49 -10.90
N ALA A 51 -15.66 -0.88 -9.91
CA ALA A 51 -16.22 -1.19 -8.60
C ALA A 51 -16.87 0.10 -8.06
N PRO A 52 -18.21 0.16 -7.90
CA PRO A 52 -18.82 1.30 -7.23
C PRO A 52 -18.18 1.41 -5.84
N ALA A 53 -17.96 2.65 -5.38
CA ALA A 53 -17.59 2.89 -4.00
C ALA A 53 -18.52 2.04 -3.12
N PRO A 54 -17.99 1.19 -2.23
CA PRO A 54 -18.83 0.30 -1.47
C PRO A 54 -19.85 1.16 -0.70
N LYS A 55 -21.14 0.84 -0.85
CA LYS A 55 -22.16 1.45 0.01
C LYS A 55 -21.73 1.18 1.45
N ALA A 56 -21.66 2.25 2.26
CA ALA A 56 -21.33 2.13 3.67
C ALA A 56 -22.19 1.03 4.29
N ALA A 57 -21.57 0.11 5.02
CA ALA A 57 -22.30 -0.96 5.67
C ALA A 57 -23.38 -0.36 6.59
N PRO A 58 -24.65 -0.78 6.50
CA PRO A 58 -25.66 -0.34 7.46
C PRO A 58 -25.23 -0.80 8.88
N GLY A 59 -25.15 0.15 9.82
CA GLY A 59 -24.59 -0.07 11.17
C GLY A 59 -23.18 0.48 11.42
N ALA A 60 -22.68 1.35 10.52
CA ALA A 60 -21.33 1.91 10.55
C ALA A 60 -20.99 2.88 11.70
N GLU A 61 -21.95 3.25 12.54
CA GLU A 61 -21.67 3.95 13.80
C GLU A 61 -21.57 2.90 14.91
N LEU A 62 -20.36 2.35 15.08
CA LEU A 62 -20.01 1.53 16.24
C LEU A 62 -19.92 2.40 17.51
N THR A 63 -21.01 3.07 17.89
CA THR A 63 -21.16 3.76 19.17
C THR A 63 -21.82 2.81 20.17
N GLY A 64 -20.98 2.04 20.87
CA GLY A 64 -21.34 1.02 21.87
C GLY A 64 -20.13 0.11 22.10
N PRO A 65 -20.17 -0.90 22.99
CA PRO A 65 -19.07 -1.85 23.17
C PRO A 65 -18.99 -2.77 21.93
N ALA A 66 -18.50 -2.22 20.81
CA ALA A 66 -18.13 -2.93 19.60
C ALA A 66 -16.98 -3.92 19.82
N ALA A 67 -16.47 -4.00 21.06
CA ALA A 67 -15.53 -4.98 21.56
C ALA A 67 -16.06 -6.43 21.47
N ASP A 68 -17.38 -6.63 21.49
CA ASP A 68 -17.99 -7.97 21.51
C ASP A 68 -18.37 -8.52 20.13
N PHE A 69 -18.29 -7.70 19.07
CA PHE A 69 -18.55 -8.18 17.71
C PHE A 69 -17.42 -9.09 17.26
N ARG A 70 -17.80 -10.27 16.74
CA ARG A 70 -16.88 -11.20 16.12
C ARG A 70 -16.79 -10.91 14.64
N TRP A 71 -15.61 -10.48 14.22
CA TRP A 71 -15.25 -10.17 12.85
C TRP A 71 -14.64 -11.38 12.17
N GLU A 72 -14.92 -11.55 10.90
CA GLU A 72 -14.19 -12.48 10.06
C GLU A 72 -13.54 -11.67 8.95
N VAL A 73 -12.26 -11.96 8.67
CA VAL A 73 -11.53 -11.29 7.58
C VAL A 73 -10.99 -12.30 6.59
N ARG A 74 -10.75 -11.85 5.36
CA ARG A 74 -10.20 -12.65 4.26
C ARG A 74 -9.21 -11.77 3.54
N SER A 75 -7.93 -12.11 3.67
CA SER A 75 -6.91 -11.45 2.87
C SER A 75 -6.85 -12.04 1.46
N GLN A 76 -6.69 -11.17 0.47
CA GLN A 76 -6.55 -11.57 -0.92
C GLN A 76 -5.09 -11.87 -1.32
N ARG A 77 -4.13 -11.75 -0.39
CA ARG A 77 -2.70 -11.93 -0.68
C ARG A 77 -2.26 -13.39 -0.46
N ALA A 78 -1.60 -13.97 -1.46
CA ALA A 78 -1.05 -15.32 -1.34
C ALA A 78 0.01 -15.38 -0.21
N GLY A 79 -0.16 -16.31 0.73
CA GLY A 79 0.77 -16.53 1.85
C GLY A 79 0.43 -15.78 3.14
N SER A 80 -0.62 -14.96 3.19
CA SER A 80 -1.10 -14.44 4.47
C SER A 80 -1.88 -15.53 5.19
N ALA A 81 -1.33 -16.05 6.29
CA ALA A 81 -2.09 -16.81 7.29
C ALA A 81 -3.12 -15.93 8.03
N ALA A 82 -3.27 -14.66 7.61
CA ALA A 82 -4.30 -13.76 8.07
C ALA A 82 -5.68 -14.35 7.74
N ALA A 83 -6.28 -14.91 8.79
CA ALA A 83 -7.72 -15.05 8.98
C ALA A 83 -8.38 -16.34 8.47
N ALA A 84 -8.05 -17.42 9.16
CA ALA A 84 -9.09 -18.36 9.54
C ALA A 84 -9.43 -18.08 11.02
N GLY A 85 -10.53 -17.37 11.30
CA GLY A 85 -10.92 -17.11 12.68
C GLY A 85 -11.92 -15.99 12.85
N LYS A 86 -12.48 -15.96 14.05
CA LYS A 86 -13.27 -14.84 14.56
C LYS A 86 -12.32 -13.91 15.32
N HIS A 87 -12.37 -12.62 15.01
CA HIS A 87 -11.49 -11.59 15.54
C HIS A 87 -12.29 -10.52 16.27
N THR A 88 -11.72 -9.97 17.32
CA THR A 88 -12.18 -8.76 17.99
C THR A 88 -11.72 -7.52 17.25
N LEU A 89 -12.32 -6.36 17.55
CA LEU A 89 -11.88 -5.09 16.97
C LEU A 89 -10.42 -4.74 17.34
N ALA A 90 -9.97 -5.14 18.54
CA ALA A 90 -8.60 -4.94 19.00
C ALA A 90 -7.59 -5.77 18.18
N GLU A 91 -7.92 -7.03 17.90
CA GLU A 91 -7.11 -7.89 17.03
C GLU A 91 -7.08 -7.34 15.59
N LEU A 92 -8.20 -6.85 15.06
CA LEU A 92 -8.21 -6.20 13.75
C LEU A 92 -7.32 -4.96 13.70
N ARG A 93 -7.33 -4.14 14.77
CA ARG A 93 -6.40 -3.02 14.89
C ARG A 93 -4.96 -3.49 14.85
N GLU A 94 -4.59 -4.51 15.63
CA GLU A 94 -3.24 -5.07 15.62
C GLU A 94 -2.86 -5.61 14.23
N MET A 95 -3.77 -6.30 13.56
CA MET A 95 -3.55 -6.81 12.21
C MET A 95 -3.29 -5.68 11.21
N ILE A 96 -4.02 -4.57 11.31
CA ILE A 96 -3.79 -3.38 10.48
C ILE A 96 -2.44 -2.74 10.81
N LEU A 97 -2.14 -2.53 12.08
CA LEU A 97 -0.89 -1.89 12.52
C LEU A 97 0.36 -2.72 12.21
N THR A 98 0.21 -4.04 12.08
CA THR A 98 1.28 -4.97 11.68
C THR A 98 1.34 -5.22 10.18
N GLU A 99 0.53 -4.50 9.38
CA GLU A 99 0.44 -4.66 7.92
C GLU A 99 0.09 -6.12 7.51
N THR A 100 -0.80 -6.78 8.25
CA THR A 100 -1.33 -8.12 7.90
C THR A 100 -2.78 -8.08 7.39
N LEU A 101 -3.48 -6.96 7.60
CA LEU A 101 -4.80 -6.67 7.05
C LEU A 101 -4.77 -5.32 6.30
N PHE A 102 -5.34 -5.29 5.09
CA PHE A 102 -5.30 -4.14 4.19
C PHE A 102 -6.71 -3.67 3.77
N GLU A 103 -6.80 -2.44 3.26
CA GLU A 103 -8.09 -1.82 2.87
C GLU A 103 -8.87 -2.60 1.79
N ASP A 104 -8.17 -3.30 0.89
CA ASP A 104 -8.74 -4.13 -0.18
C ASP A 104 -9.05 -5.56 0.27
N ASP A 105 -8.60 -5.96 1.46
CA ASP A 105 -9.03 -7.23 2.05
C ASP A 105 -10.51 -7.16 2.40
N HIS A 106 -11.14 -8.31 2.61
CA HIS A 106 -12.57 -8.36 2.91
C HIS A 106 -12.78 -8.66 4.38
N ALA A 107 -13.78 -8.01 4.98
CA ALA A 107 -14.22 -8.23 6.33
C ALA A 107 -15.74 -8.43 6.34
N ARG A 108 -16.23 -9.07 7.40
CA ARG A 108 -17.63 -9.05 7.78
C ARG A 108 -17.76 -9.12 9.29
N ILE A 109 -18.86 -8.58 9.80
CA ILE A 109 -19.36 -8.89 11.15
C ILE A 109 -20.16 -10.20 11.04
N GLU A 110 -20.12 -11.05 12.06
CA GLU A 110 -20.88 -12.31 12.09
C GLU A 110 -22.35 -12.10 11.66
N GLY A 111 -22.79 -12.87 10.66
CA GLY A 111 -24.13 -12.74 10.06
C GLY A 111 -24.30 -11.67 8.98
N GLY A 112 -23.28 -10.84 8.74
CA GLY A 112 -23.26 -9.81 7.71
C GLY A 112 -22.63 -10.24 6.38
N ASP A 113 -22.69 -9.32 5.41
CA ASP A 113 -22.09 -9.47 4.09
C ASP A 113 -20.57 -9.25 4.12
N TRP A 114 -19.87 -9.96 3.22
CA TRP A 114 -18.45 -9.72 2.96
C TRP A 114 -18.28 -8.43 2.18
N LEU A 115 -17.68 -7.42 2.79
CA LEU A 115 -17.38 -6.14 2.18
C LEU A 115 -15.87 -5.88 2.27
N PRO A 116 -15.30 -5.06 1.38
CA PRO A 116 -13.91 -4.65 1.53
C PRO A 116 -13.74 -3.89 2.85
N VAL A 117 -12.58 -4.01 3.50
CA VAL A 117 -12.27 -3.39 4.79
C VAL A 117 -12.53 -1.88 4.76
N ARG A 118 -12.21 -1.22 3.64
CA ARG A 118 -12.51 0.21 3.42
C ARG A 118 -13.99 0.61 3.52
N ALA A 119 -14.92 -0.36 3.46
CA ALA A 119 -16.35 -0.12 3.63
C ALA A 119 -16.77 0.07 5.09
N TYR A 120 -15.87 -0.17 6.05
CA TYR A 120 -16.12 -0.07 7.49
C TYR A 120 -15.42 1.15 8.09
N PRO A 121 -16.12 2.27 8.34
CA PRO A 121 -15.54 3.49 8.91
C PRO A 121 -14.79 3.27 10.23
N ALA A 122 -15.27 2.34 11.07
CA ALA A 122 -14.61 1.99 12.32
C ALA A 122 -13.18 1.45 12.13
N LEU A 123 -12.90 0.76 11.02
CA LEU A 123 -11.56 0.26 10.73
C LEU A 123 -10.66 1.35 10.10
N MET A 124 -11.25 2.36 9.45
CA MET A 124 -10.49 3.45 8.81
C MET A 124 -9.71 4.29 9.82
N GLY A 125 -10.21 4.41 11.06
CA GLY A 125 -9.46 5.02 12.16
C GLY A 125 -8.11 4.35 12.42
N PHE A 126 -8.04 3.01 12.30
CA PHE A 126 -6.80 2.27 12.50
C PHE A 126 -5.81 2.42 11.34
N PHE A 127 -6.30 2.57 10.10
CA PHE A 127 -5.42 2.89 8.97
C PHE A 127 -4.87 4.32 9.07
N ALA A 128 -5.67 5.28 9.51
CA ALA A 128 -5.18 6.64 9.80
C ALA A 128 -4.10 6.61 10.89
N GLU A 129 -4.27 5.78 11.93
CA GLU A 129 -3.26 5.56 12.96
C GLU A 129 -1.96 4.95 12.38
N LEU A 130 -2.06 3.92 11.53
CA LEU A 130 -0.89 3.33 10.86
C LEU A 130 -0.13 4.38 10.02
N VAL A 131 -0.84 5.24 9.29
CA VAL A 131 -0.24 6.33 8.50
C VAL A 131 0.55 7.27 9.41
N GLU A 132 -0.01 7.66 10.55
CA GLU A 132 0.66 8.55 11.49
C GLU A 132 1.88 7.86 12.13
N LEU A 133 1.78 6.59 12.52
CA LEU A 133 2.93 5.81 13.00
C LEU A 133 4.05 5.72 11.95
N HIS A 134 3.69 5.50 10.68
CA HIS A 134 4.65 5.53 9.58
C HIS A 134 5.30 6.89 9.40
N ARG A 135 4.54 7.98 9.43
CA ARG A 135 5.07 9.35 9.39
C ARG A 135 6.04 9.60 10.54
N GLN A 136 5.70 9.18 11.75
CA GLN A 136 6.56 9.37 12.92
C GLN A 136 7.87 8.58 12.82
N ARG A 137 7.81 7.35 12.29
CA ARG A 137 8.95 6.45 12.21
C ARG A 137 9.85 6.73 10.99
N HIS A 138 9.25 7.05 9.87
CA HIS A 138 9.91 7.11 8.56
C HIS A 138 9.93 8.52 7.97
N GLY A 139 9.24 9.50 8.55
CA GLY A 139 9.00 10.80 7.91
C GLY A 139 8.00 10.69 6.76
N ASP A 140 7.83 11.79 6.03
CA ASP A 140 6.95 11.91 4.88
C ASP A 140 7.58 12.83 3.80
N GLU A 141 6.81 13.29 2.82
CA GLU A 141 7.34 14.14 1.73
C GLU A 141 7.79 15.54 2.18
N GLU A 142 7.38 15.95 3.39
CA GLU A 142 7.60 17.27 3.97
C GLU A 142 8.61 17.24 5.11
N HIS A 143 8.68 16.15 5.87
CA HIS A 143 9.46 16.04 7.10
C HIS A 143 10.40 14.83 7.04
N CYS A 144 11.68 15.05 7.33
CA CYS A 144 12.65 13.98 7.45
C CYS A 144 12.38 13.10 8.69
N ALA A 145 12.66 11.80 8.58
CA ALA A 145 12.49 10.81 9.66
C ALA A 145 13.16 11.19 10.98
N GLN A 146 14.32 11.86 10.93
CA GLN A 146 15.09 12.25 12.13
C GLN A 146 15.02 13.75 12.43
N HIS A 147 14.77 14.58 11.41
CA HIS A 147 14.77 16.04 11.53
C HIS A 147 13.42 16.55 11.04
N ARG A 148 12.44 16.65 11.94
CA ARG A 148 11.07 17.03 11.56
C ARG A 148 11.02 18.43 10.96
N ASP A 149 11.89 19.33 11.35
CA ASP A 149 12.02 20.69 10.80
C ASP A 149 12.59 20.75 9.38
N ARG A 150 12.91 19.62 8.74
CA ARG A 150 13.65 19.59 7.48
C ARG A 150 12.96 18.81 6.38
N GLU A 151 12.92 19.44 5.22
CA GLU A 151 12.42 18.84 3.99
C GLU A 151 13.35 17.71 3.49
N PRO A 152 12.79 16.53 3.18
CA PRO A 152 13.56 15.43 2.65
C PRO A 152 13.84 15.60 1.15
N GLY A 153 15.06 15.22 0.75
CA GLY A 153 15.50 15.16 -0.65
C GLY A 153 15.64 13.74 -1.17
N TRP A 154 15.66 12.73 -0.28
CA TRP A 154 15.86 11.34 -0.63
C TRP A 154 14.93 10.41 0.13
N ARG A 155 14.72 9.21 -0.42
CA ARG A 155 14.02 8.11 0.24
C ARG A 155 14.88 6.85 0.21
N CYS A 156 15.07 6.23 1.36
CA CYS A 156 15.78 4.96 1.45
C CYS A 156 14.85 3.81 1.01
N PRO A 157 15.21 3.00 -0.01
CA PRO A 157 14.38 1.87 -0.43
C PRO A 157 14.36 0.73 0.60
N ARG A 158 15.40 0.62 1.44
CA ARG A 158 15.50 -0.45 2.46
C ARG A 158 14.73 -0.10 3.73
N CYS A 159 15.04 1.05 4.34
CA CYS A 159 14.42 1.46 5.60
C CYS A 159 13.12 2.24 5.43
N LYS A 160 12.72 2.56 4.19
CA LYS A 160 11.57 3.40 3.84
C LYS A 160 11.64 4.86 4.34
N ASN A 161 12.66 5.23 5.12
CA ASN A 161 12.86 6.58 5.66
C ASN A 161 13.00 7.65 4.57
N TYR A 162 12.36 8.80 4.82
CA TYR A 162 12.59 10.08 4.18
C TYR A 162 13.79 10.77 4.82
N LEU A 163 14.74 11.19 3.99
CA LEU A 163 16.07 11.66 4.41
C LEU A 163 16.29 13.09 3.94
N CYS A 164 16.67 13.96 4.86
CA CYS A 164 17.25 15.27 4.55
C CYS A 164 18.75 15.12 4.21
N ARG A 165 19.39 16.25 3.88
CA ARG A 165 20.81 16.31 3.51
C ARG A 165 21.75 15.73 4.58
N ASP A 166 21.42 15.87 5.85
CA ASP A 166 22.27 15.41 6.95
C ASP A 166 22.07 13.92 7.27
N CYS A 167 20.96 13.34 6.80
CA CYS A 167 20.66 11.91 6.93
C CYS A 167 21.17 11.08 5.74
N VAL A 168 21.88 11.71 4.79
CA VAL A 168 22.57 11.03 3.69
C VAL A 168 24.07 11.26 3.77
N LYS A 169 24.85 10.21 3.51
CA LYS A 169 26.29 10.30 3.32
C LYS A 169 26.56 10.40 1.83
N ASN A 170 27.17 11.51 1.40
CA ASN A 170 27.68 11.62 0.04
C ASN A 170 28.91 10.73 -0.08
N GLN A 171 28.87 9.75 -0.97
CA GLN A 171 30.05 9.01 -1.38
C GLN A 171 30.54 9.63 -2.68
N PRO A 172 31.56 10.51 -2.65
CA PRO A 172 32.11 11.07 -3.87
C PRO A 172 32.66 9.92 -4.72
N LEU A 173 32.27 9.89 -6.00
CA LEU A 173 32.92 9.04 -6.98
C LEU A 173 34.29 9.63 -7.34
N ILE A 174 35.22 8.74 -7.70
CA ILE A 174 36.46 9.05 -8.41
C ILE A 174 36.11 9.84 -9.69
N GLU A 175 36.99 10.73 -10.16
CA GLU A 175 36.73 11.71 -11.25
C GLU A 175 35.81 11.21 -12.37
N GLY A 176 34.72 11.95 -12.64
CA GLY A 176 33.80 11.73 -13.77
C GLY A 176 32.49 11.00 -13.44
N GLY A 177 32.28 10.53 -12.21
CA GLY A 177 31.07 9.81 -11.81
C GLY A 177 29.93 10.67 -11.22
N ALA A 178 28.68 10.21 -11.34
CA ALA A 178 27.52 10.81 -10.68
C ALA A 178 27.57 10.57 -9.15
N PRO A 179 27.17 11.55 -8.30
CA PRO A 179 27.21 11.40 -6.84
C PRO A 179 26.25 10.31 -6.36
N ARG A 180 26.72 9.48 -5.42
CA ARG A 180 25.90 8.45 -4.76
C ARG A 180 25.62 8.86 -3.32
N TYR A 181 24.35 8.85 -2.95
CA TYR A 181 23.90 9.21 -1.61
C TYR A 181 23.51 7.94 -0.86
N LEU A 182 24.19 7.66 0.25
CA LEU A 182 23.89 6.51 1.09
C LEU A 182 23.05 6.94 2.29
N CYS A 183 22.04 6.15 2.64
CA CYS A 183 21.29 6.34 3.88
C CYS A 183 22.21 6.24 5.10
N ALA A 184 22.26 7.26 5.94
CA ALA A 184 23.11 7.23 7.14
C ALA A 184 22.73 6.12 8.13
N ALA A 185 21.46 5.70 8.15
CA ALA A 185 20.96 4.68 9.07
C ALA A 185 21.30 3.24 8.64
N CYS A 186 21.32 2.93 7.33
CA CYS A 186 21.45 1.54 6.86
C CYS A 186 22.47 1.32 5.74
N GLY A 187 23.15 2.38 5.28
CA GLY A 187 24.18 2.33 4.23
C GLY A 187 23.66 2.04 2.83
N THR A 188 22.35 1.82 2.64
CA THR A 188 21.76 1.57 1.32
C THR A 188 21.67 2.86 0.53
N GLU A 189 21.91 2.79 -0.78
CA GLU A 189 21.75 3.92 -1.70
C GLU A 189 20.33 4.48 -1.64
N ALA A 190 20.25 5.76 -1.28
CA ALA A 190 19.02 6.50 -1.17
C ALA A 190 18.61 7.04 -2.54
N ARG A 191 17.33 6.91 -2.89
CA ARG A 191 16.80 7.40 -4.15
C ARG A 191 16.41 8.87 -3.99
N PRO A 192 16.81 9.77 -4.91
CA PRO A 192 16.35 11.15 -4.87
C PRO A 192 14.82 11.18 -5.04
N LEU A 193 14.16 12.02 -4.25
CA LEU A 193 12.75 12.31 -4.45
C LEU A 193 12.64 13.20 -5.69
N LYS A 194 11.83 12.79 -6.68
CA LYS A 194 11.54 13.61 -7.85
C LYS A 194 10.69 14.81 -7.41
N LYS A 195 11.31 15.86 -6.90
CA LYS A 195 10.64 17.16 -6.82
C LYS A 195 10.92 17.87 -8.14
N GLU A 196 9.86 18.05 -8.94
CA GLU A 196 9.85 18.94 -10.12
C GLU A 196 10.41 20.34 -9.79
N SER A 197 10.46 20.67 -8.50
CA SER A 197 10.91 21.93 -7.89
C SER A 197 12.41 22.01 -7.55
N LEU A 198 13.21 20.92 -7.59
CA LEU A 198 14.65 21.00 -7.30
C LEU A 198 15.48 21.72 -8.41
N ARG A 199 14.85 22.12 -9.52
CA ARG A 199 15.50 22.92 -10.57
C ARG A 199 15.53 24.44 -10.30
N LYS A 200 14.95 24.94 -9.20
CA LYS A 200 14.97 26.38 -8.88
C LYS A 200 15.28 26.64 -7.42
N ARG A 201 16.50 26.29 -6.97
CA ARG A 201 17.28 27.03 -5.95
C ARG A 201 18.49 26.20 -5.50
N ILE A 202 19.59 26.33 -6.23
CA ILE A 202 20.91 26.42 -5.57
C ILE A 202 21.52 27.76 -6.00
N PRO A 203 21.13 28.90 -5.40
CA PRO A 203 21.97 30.09 -5.49
C PRO A 203 23.13 29.92 -4.51
N GLY A 204 24.36 29.88 -5.00
CA GLY A 204 25.52 30.29 -4.19
C GLY A 204 26.58 29.24 -3.82
N LEU A 205 26.69 28.09 -4.49
CA LEU A 205 27.78 27.12 -4.21
C LEU A 205 29.00 27.22 -5.14
N PHE A 206 29.14 28.33 -5.87
CA PHE A 206 30.40 28.75 -6.47
C PHE A 206 30.62 30.24 -6.17
N LYS A 207 31.27 30.55 -5.04
CA LYS A 207 32.00 31.82 -4.92
C LYS A 207 33.28 31.65 -5.71
N LYS A 208 33.42 32.37 -6.83
CA LYS A 208 34.72 32.75 -7.36
C LYS A 208 35.29 33.79 -6.40
N ASN A 209 36.34 33.44 -5.68
CA ASN A 209 37.44 34.34 -5.37
C ASN A 209 38.71 33.65 -5.84
#